data_AF-A0A959DV29-F1
#
_entry.id   AF-A0A959DV29-F1
#
_cell.length_a   1.000
_cell.length_b   1.000
_cell.length_c   1.000
_cell.angle_alpha   90.00
_cell.angle_beta   90.00
_cell.angle_gamma   90.00
#
_symmetry.space_group_name_H-M   'P 1'
#
loop_
_entity.id
_entity.type
_entity.pdbx_description
1 polymer ?
#
loop_
_entity_poly.entity_id
_entity_poly.type
_entity_poly.pdbx_seq_one_letter_code
_entity_poly.pdbx_strand_id
1 'polypeptide(L)'
;MRTFGFLFLLLLSLASCKKASTATEPAATQTETTTAAEVGEATGITSDDINQYIASYDNLLNEYKTALQAKDATALTNLTTKFTELTAQGDKAVQEATGENQQKLIQIMKEKAAEFTAISQGTKQ
;
A
#
# COMPACT_ATOMS: atom_id res chain seq x y z
N MET A 1 -18.73 -26.04 -43.69
CA MET A 1 -19.43 -26.74 -42.58
C MET A 1 -18.50 -26.59 -41.36
N ARG A 2 -18.71 -25.75 -40.35
CA ARG A 2 -19.89 -25.03 -39.81
C ARG A 2 -20.81 -25.86 -38.88
N THR A 3 -20.31 -26.09 -37.66
CA THR A 3 -21.03 -26.39 -36.40
C THR A 3 -20.22 -25.70 -35.29
N PHE A 4 -20.40 -24.40 -35.00
CA PHE A 4 -21.49 -23.85 -34.18
C PHE A 4 -21.84 -24.74 -32.97
N GLY A 5 -21.19 -24.46 -31.84
CA GLY A 5 -21.48 -25.03 -30.53
C GLY A 5 -21.60 -23.92 -29.49
N PHE A 6 -22.85 -23.63 -29.09
CA PHE A 6 -23.26 -22.91 -27.89
C PHE A 6 -22.57 -21.59 -27.52
N LEU A 7 -23.11 -20.52 -28.11
CA LEU A 7 -23.40 -19.30 -27.35
C LEU A 7 -24.45 -19.63 -26.26
N PHE A 8 -24.11 -19.48 -24.98
CA PHE A 8 -25.13 -19.31 -23.95
C PHE A 8 -24.71 -18.19 -23.00
N LEU A 9 -25.34 -17.02 -23.16
CA LEU A 9 -25.29 -15.95 -22.18
C LEU A 9 -25.80 -16.49 -20.84
N LEU A 10 -25.04 -16.31 -19.77
CA LEU A 10 -25.60 -16.30 -18.42
C LEU A 10 -25.52 -14.88 -17.88
N LEU A 11 -26.70 -14.32 -17.69
CA LEU A 11 -26.95 -12.89 -17.46
C LEU A 11 -26.67 -12.47 -16.01
N LEU A 12 -26.44 -11.17 -15.88
CA LEU A 12 -26.53 -10.32 -14.69
C LEU A 12 -27.39 -10.90 -13.56
N SER A 13 -26.81 -10.98 -12.35
CA SER A 13 -27.53 -11.01 -11.08
C SER A 13 -27.04 -9.88 -10.15
N LEU A 14 -27.21 -8.64 -10.62
CA LEU A 14 -27.13 -7.44 -9.78
C LEU A 14 -28.30 -7.43 -8.78
N ALA A 15 -28.13 -8.11 -7.65
CA ALA A 15 -29.08 -8.11 -6.54
C ALA A 15 -29.01 -6.78 -5.74
N SER A 16 -29.43 -5.69 -6.39
CA SER A 16 -29.74 -4.44 -5.69
C SER A 16 -31.07 -4.60 -4.93
N CYS A 17 -31.01 -4.76 -3.61
CA CYS A 17 -32.19 -4.61 -2.76
C CYS A 17 -31.92 -3.62 -1.62
N LYS A 18 -31.91 -2.33 -1.99
CA LYS A 18 -31.98 -1.19 -1.08
C LYS A 18 -33.34 -1.19 -0.38
N LYS A 19 -33.37 -1.36 0.94
CA LYS A 19 -34.54 -1.00 1.76
C LYS A 19 -34.12 -0.31 3.05
N ALA A 20 -34.42 0.98 3.14
CA ALA A 20 -34.41 1.72 4.39
C ALA A 20 -35.76 1.57 5.08
N SER A 21 -35.78 1.49 6.42
CA SER A 21 -36.91 1.91 7.24
C SER A 21 -36.44 2.17 8.67
N THR A 22 -36.87 3.31 9.22
CA THR A 22 -36.47 3.90 10.49
C THR A 22 -37.13 3.23 11.71
N ALA A 23 -36.43 3.18 12.86
CA ALA A 23 -37.04 3.20 14.19
C ALA A 23 -36.03 3.61 15.28
N THR A 24 -36.52 4.30 16.31
CA THR A 24 -35.78 4.88 17.44
C THR A 24 -36.63 4.69 18.71
N GLU A 25 -36.16 4.77 19.97
CA GLU A 25 -34.89 5.18 20.62
C GLU A 25 -34.93 4.60 22.07
N PRO A 26 -34.24 5.09 23.13
CA PRO A 26 -32.94 5.78 23.30
C PRO A 26 -32.01 5.05 24.32
N ALA A 27 -30.92 5.73 24.71
CA ALA A 27 -30.23 5.64 26.01
C ALA A 27 -29.37 4.40 26.36
N ALA A 28 -28.04 4.61 26.33
CA ALA A 28 -27.19 4.35 27.49
C ALA A 28 -25.96 5.28 27.46
N THR A 29 -25.86 6.21 28.40
CA THR A 29 -24.65 7.01 28.63
C THR A 29 -23.49 6.09 29.00
N GLN A 30 -22.46 6.03 28.17
CA GLN A 30 -21.13 5.64 28.63
C GLN A 30 -20.21 6.84 28.54
N THR A 31 -19.86 7.34 29.73
CA THR A 31 -18.79 8.32 29.91
C THR A 31 -17.46 7.62 29.62
N GLU A 32 -17.07 7.57 28.35
CA GLU A 32 -15.66 7.35 28.04
C GLU A 32 -14.90 8.63 28.41
N THR A 33 -14.36 8.62 29.62
CA THR A 33 -13.24 9.47 29.98
C THR A 33 -12.08 9.10 29.05
N THR A 34 -12.01 9.75 27.88
CA THR A 34 -10.80 9.77 27.08
C THR A 34 -9.75 10.51 27.88
N THR A 35 -9.01 9.77 28.70
CA THR A 35 -7.73 10.21 29.24
C THR A 35 -6.93 10.74 28.06
N ALA A 36 -6.68 12.05 28.05
CA ALA A 36 -5.72 12.63 27.14
C ALA A 36 -4.38 11.98 27.47
N ALA A 37 -3.98 11.00 26.65
CA ALA A 37 -2.66 10.42 26.75
C ALA A 37 -1.66 11.56 26.64
N GLU A 38 -0.84 11.69 27.66
CA GLU A 38 0.24 12.67 27.72
C GLU A 38 1.06 12.53 26.44
N VAL A 39 1.00 13.55 25.57
CA VAL A 39 1.79 13.59 24.34
C VAL A 39 3.22 13.88 24.78
N GLY A 40 3.92 12.82 25.20
CA GLY A 40 5.37 12.82 25.28
C GLY A 40 5.93 13.29 23.94
N GLU A 41 7.00 14.08 23.99
CA GLU A 41 7.62 14.68 22.81
C GLU A 41 7.77 13.63 21.70
N ALA A 42 7.30 13.96 20.50
CA ALA A 42 7.29 13.03 19.39
C ALA A 42 8.73 12.74 18.93
N THR A 43 9.36 11.73 19.53
CA THR A 43 10.58 11.06 19.02
C THR A 43 10.27 10.19 17.80
N GLY A 44 9.36 10.65 16.95
CA GLY A 44 8.84 9.94 15.80
C GLY A 44 9.57 10.32 14.51
N ILE A 45 9.42 9.46 13.51
CA ILE A 45 9.95 9.65 12.15
C ILE A 45 9.62 11.06 11.63
N THR A 46 10.66 11.78 11.20
CA THR A 46 10.55 13.15 10.67
C THR A 46 10.10 13.15 9.21
N SER A 47 9.78 14.33 8.67
CA SER A 47 9.53 14.46 7.23
C SER A 47 10.78 14.16 6.39
N ASP A 48 11.98 14.41 6.91
CA ASP A 48 13.23 14.16 6.19
C ASP A 48 13.56 12.67 6.10
N ASP A 49 13.26 11.91 7.16
CA ASP A 49 13.35 10.44 7.15
C ASP A 49 12.41 9.83 6.09
N ILE A 50 11.16 10.34 6.00
CA ILE A 50 10.20 9.93 4.96
C ILE A 50 10.72 10.29 3.56
N ASN A 51 11.31 11.47 3.38
CA ASN A 51 11.90 11.88 2.11
C ASN A 51 13.12 11.01 1.73
N GLN A 52 13.95 10.63 2.69
CA GLN A 52 15.09 9.74 2.48
C GLN A 52 14.63 8.31 2.12
N TYR A 53 13.55 7.82 2.75
CA TYR A 53 12.90 6.57 2.38
C TYR A 53 12.42 6.59 0.91
N ILE A 54 11.68 7.63 0.51
CA ILE A 54 11.21 7.82 -0.88
C ILE A 54 12.39 7.79 -1.84
N ALA A 55 13.42 8.62 -1.60
CA ALA A 55 14.56 8.75 -2.50
C ALA A 55 15.36 7.45 -2.66
N SER A 56 15.49 6.67 -1.57
CA SER A 56 16.17 5.37 -1.58
C SER A 56 15.37 4.33 -2.37
N TYR A 57 14.04 4.35 -2.26
CA TYR A 57 13.17 3.46 -3.03
C TYR A 57 13.13 3.85 -4.52
N ASP A 58 13.07 5.15 -4.85
CA ASP A 58 13.14 5.64 -6.24
C ASP A 58 14.46 5.28 -6.92
N ASN A 59 15.57 5.35 -6.18
CA ASN A 59 16.87 4.88 -6.66
C ASN A 59 16.82 3.37 -6.98
N LEU A 60 16.35 2.54 -6.04
CA LEU A 60 16.20 1.09 -6.25
C LEU A 60 15.36 0.76 -7.47
N LEU A 61 14.24 1.46 -7.67
CA LEU A 61 13.36 1.24 -8.81
C LEU A 61 14.03 1.59 -10.14
N ASN A 62 14.87 2.64 -10.17
CA ASN A 62 15.62 3.01 -11.35
C ASN A 62 16.77 2.04 -11.64
N GLU A 63 17.50 1.58 -10.61
CA GLU A 63 18.47 0.49 -10.76
C GLU A 63 17.79 -0.79 -11.28
N TYR A 64 16.59 -1.13 -10.78
CA TYR A 64 15.82 -2.31 -11.21
C TYR A 64 15.29 -2.19 -12.65
N LYS A 65 14.74 -1.04 -13.04
CA LYS A 65 14.38 -0.72 -14.44
C LYS A 65 15.61 -0.91 -15.37
N THR A 66 16.78 -0.43 -14.94
CA THR A 66 18.04 -0.54 -15.70
C THR A 66 18.52 -1.99 -15.82
N ALA A 67 18.51 -2.75 -14.72
CA ALA A 67 18.93 -4.15 -14.69
C ALA A 67 18.01 -5.05 -15.55
N LEU A 68 16.69 -4.79 -15.54
CA LEU A 68 15.74 -5.47 -16.44
C LEU A 68 16.04 -5.20 -17.92
N GLN A 69 16.31 -3.93 -18.29
CA GLN A 69 16.65 -3.56 -19.67
C GLN A 69 17.96 -4.21 -20.13
N ALA A 70 18.97 -4.24 -19.26
CA ALA A 70 20.26 -4.89 -19.50
C ALA A 70 20.20 -6.43 -19.48
N LYS A 71 19.10 -7.02 -18.95
CA LYS A 71 18.95 -8.46 -18.64
C LYS A 71 20.03 -8.97 -17.67
N ASP A 72 20.49 -8.11 -16.77
CA ASP A 72 21.54 -8.43 -15.80
C ASP A 72 20.95 -9.18 -14.59
N ALA A 73 21.02 -10.52 -14.65
CA ALA A 73 20.54 -11.39 -13.58
C ALA A 73 21.31 -11.21 -12.25
N THR A 74 22.57 -10.79 -12.29
CA THR A 74 23.37 -10.54 -11.08
C THR A 74 22.92 -9.24 -10.41
N ALA A 75 22.73 -8.16 -11.18
CA ALA A 75 22.17 -6.92 -10.66
C ALA A 75 20.75 -7.13 -10.10
N LEU A 76 19.88 -7.85 -10.80
CA LEU A 76 18.52 -8.18 -10.32
C LEU A 76 18.53 -8.98 -9.01
N THR A 77 19.49 -9.91 -8.85
CA THR A 77 19.67 -10.66 -7.61
C THR A 77 20.10 -9.73 -6.46
N ASN A 78 21.11 -8.88 -6.68
CA ASN A 78 21.60 -7.94 -5.68
C ASN A 78 20.53 -6.91 -5.26
N LEU A 79 19.69 -6.48 -6.20
CA LEU A 79 18.57 -5.56 -5.95
C LEU A 79 17.46 -6.17 -5.08
N THR A 80 17.31 -7.50 -5.10
CA THR A 80 16.36 -8.21 -4.22
C THR A 80 16.75 -8.06 -2.75
N THR A 81 18.05 -8.05 -2.44
CA THR A 81 18.56 -7.76 -1.09
C THR A 81 18.22 -6.32 -0.67
N LYS A 82 18.59 -5.32 -1.50
CA LYS A 82 18.27 -3.91 -1.23
C LYS A 82 16.77 -3.68 -1.02
N PHE A 83 15.92 -4.36 -1.79
CA PHE A 83 14.45 -4.28 -1.67
C PHE A 83 13.95 -4.79 -0.31
N THR A 84 14.53 -5.91 0.15
CA THR A 84 14.20 -6.52 1.44
C THR A 84 14.62 -5.60 2.59
N GLU A 85 15.82 -5.01 2.51
CA GLU A 85 16.33 -4.04 3.48
C GLU A 85 15.46 -2.78 3.53
N LEU A 86 15.10 -2.21 2.38
CA LEU A 86 14.20 -1.05 2.30
C LEU A 86 12.81 -1.36 2.87
N THR A 87 12.26 -2.54 2.60
CA THR A 87 10.96 -2.95 3.17
C THR A 87 11.04 -2.99 4.69
N ALA A 88 12.05 -3.64 5.27
CA ALA A 88 12.25 -3.70 6.71
C ALA A 88 12.50 -2.33 7.37
N GLN A 89 13.21 -1.43 6.70
CA GLN A 89 13.38 -0.04 7.16
C GLN A 89 12.03 0.71 7.17
N GLY A 90 11.21 0.55 6.13
CA GLY A 90 9.86 1.11 6.07
C GLY A 90 8.96 0.57 7.18
N ASP A 91 8.95 -0.75 7.40
CA ASP A 91 8.14 -1.39 8.45
C ASP A 91 8.54 -0.91 9.86
N LYS A 92 9.84 -0.71 10.10
CA LYS A 92 10.35 -0.12 11.36
C LYS A 92 9.91 1.33 11.50
N ALA A 93 10.06 2.13 10.45
CA ALA A 93 9.64 3.52 10.44
C ALA A 93 8.12 3.68 10.63
N VAL A 94 7.28 2.75 10.13
CA VAL A 94 5.84 2.75 10.42
C VAL A 94 5.53 2.46 11.90
N GLN A 95 6.35 1.64 12.58
CA GLN A 95 6.21 1.39 14.02
C GLN A 95 6.66 2.59 14.87
N GLU A 96 7.64 3.36 14.40
CA GLU A 96 8.20 4.54 15.09
C GLU A 96 7.45 5.84 14.76
N ALA A 97 6.72 5.88 13.63
CA ALA A 97 5.87 7.00 13.25
C ALA A 97 4.52 6.98 13.99
N THR A 98 3.99 8.16 14.28
CA THR A 98 2.66 8.35 14.88
C THR A 98 1.81 9.31 14.04
N GLY A 99 0.49 9.28 14.25
CA GLY A 99 -0.46 10.22 13.65
C GLY A 99 -0.40 10.28 12.12
N GLU A 100 -0.39 11.49 11.57
CA GLU A 100 -0.41 11.74 10.12
C GLU A 100 0.84 11.20 9.41
N ASN A 101 2.03 11.32 10.01
CA ASN A 101 3.28 10.81 9.43
C ASN A 101 3.23 9.29 9.23
N GLN A 102 2.63 8.55 10.17
CA GLN A 102 2.44 7.11 10.05
C GLN A 102 1.53 6.75 8.86
N GLN A 103 0.39 7.44 8.73
CA GLN A 103 -0.54 7.20 7.61
C GLN A 103 0.10 7.55 6.26
N LYS A 104 0.84 8.67 6.20
CA LYS A 104 1.59 9.10 5.01
C LYS A 104 2.64 8.07 4.60
N LEU A 105 3.43 7.57 5.55
CA LEU A 105 4.45 6.55 5.29
C LEU A 105 3.84 5.22 4.82
N ILE A 106 2.77 4.75 5.48
CA ILE A 106 2.02 3.55 5.05
C ILE A 106 1.51 3.70 3.60
N GLN A 107 1.03 4.89 3.23
CA GLN A 107 0.55 5.17 1.88
C GLN A 107 1.69 5.15 0.85
N ILE A 108 2.82 5.81 1.15
CA ILE A 108 4.03 5.81 0.31
C ILE A 108 4.53 4.37 0.10
N MET A 109 4.61 3.56 1.15
CA MET A 109 5.06 2.17 1.05
C MET A 109 4.17 1.35 0.10
N LYS A 110 2.84 1.54 0.15
CA LYS A 110 1.88 0.87 -0.75
C LYS A 110 2.08 1.31 -2.20
N GLU A 111 2.22 2.61 -2.45
CA GLU A 111 2.44 3.17 -3.79
C GLU A 111 3.75 2.65 -4.40
N LYS A 112 4.82 2.64 -3.60
CA LYS A 112 6.14 2.17 -4.01
C LYS A 112 6.18 0.66 -4.27
N ALA A 113 5.51 -0.15 -3.44
CA ALA A 113 5.32 -1.57 -3.70
C ALA A 113 4.46 -1.85 -4.95
N ALA A 114 3.44 -1.04 -5.22
CA ALA A 114 2.64 -1.13 -6.44
C ALA A 114 3.45 -0.76 -7.69
N GLU A 115 4.28 0.29 -7.63
CA GLU A 115 5.22 0.65 -8.69
C GLU A 115 6.21 -0.50 -8.98
N PHE A 116 6.85 -1.07 -7.95
CA PHE A 116 7.73 -2.24 -8.10
C PHE A 116 7.02 -3.43 -8.77
N THR A 117 5.77 -3.69 -8.36
CA THR A 117 4.94 -4.77 -8.92
C THR A 117 4.62 -4.52 -10.40
N ALA A 118 4.31 -3.29 -10.80
CA ALA A 118 4.07 -2.94 -12.20
C ALA A 118 5.33 -3.15 -13.06
N ILE A 119 6.49 -2.68 -12.59
CA ILE A 119 7.77 -2.80 -13.30
C ILE A 119 8.17 -4.28 -13.46
N SER A 120 8.12 -5.06 -12.39
CA SER A 120 8.51 -6.48 -12.40
C SER A 120 7.60 -7.36 -13.28
N GLN A 121 6.32 -7.00 -13.43
CA GLN A 121 5.41 -7.65 -14.36
C GLN A 121 5.56 -7.19 -15.82
N GLY A 122 6.37 -6.16 -16.09
CA GLY A 122 6.44 -5.51 -17.40
C GLY A 122 5.16 -4.73 -17.77
N THR A 123 4.30 -4.48 -16.80
CA THR A 123 3.08 -3.68 -16.95
C THR A 123 3.51 -2.24 -17.16
N LYS A 124 3.23 -1.70 -18.36
CA LYS A 124 3.53 -0.29 -18.67
C LYS A 124 2.81 0.62 -17.69
N GLN A 125 3.57 1.52 -17.06
CA GLN A 125 3.05 2.73 -16.44
C GLN A 125 2.76 3.77 -17.52
#